data_AF-A0A4Y9KXL9-F1
#
_entry.id   AF-A0A4Y9KXL9-F1
#
_cell.length_a   1.000
_cell.length_b   1.000
_cell.length_c   1.000
_cell.angle_alpha   90.00
_cell.angle_beta   90.00
_cell.angle_gamma   90.00
#
_symmetry.space_group_name_H-M   'P 1'
#
loop_
_entity.id
_entity.type
_entity.pdbx_description
1 polymer ?
#
loop_
_entity_poly.entity_id
_entity_poly.type
_entity_poly.pdbx_seq_one_letter_code
_entity_poly.pdbx_strand_id
1 'polypeptide(L)'
;MTMTASAVLSLLRRGKVLAASVAADEPTNLAWVAVYPLNTAIETVRQFLENKGQATPLPNVQVYRIRRFEVDRKLIDEDASIAEPDLKKAVDYFAYGEEGLASKLKEAGVQLDQLNNPSTVDYPI
;
A
#
# COMPACT_ATOMS: atom_id res chain seq x y z
N MET A 1 10.40 -3.08 16.07
CA MET A 1 10.05 -1.83 16.75
C MET A 1 8.96 -1.19 15.91
N THR A 2 7.73 -1.09 16.41
CA THR A 2 6.61 -0.51 15.65
C THR A 2 6.73 1.01 15.62
N MET A 3 6.48 1.63 14.46
CA MET A 3 6.47 3.08 14.35
C MET A 3 5.21 3.67 14.99
N THR A 4 5.31 4.86 15.57
CA THR A 4 4.11 5.55 16.04
C THR A 4 3.26 6.02 14.86
N ALA A 5 1.95 6.10 15.05
CA ALA A 5 1.03 6.58 14.00
C ALA A 5 1.42 7.96 13.45
N SER A 6 1.91 8.86 14.30
CA SER A 6 2.40 10.19 13.89
C SER A 6 3.64 10.10 12.99
N ALA A 7 4.58 9.20 13.29
CA ALA A 7 5.77 8.99 12.46
C ALA A 7 5.40 8.44 11.08
N VAL A 8 4.48 7.46 11.04
CA VAL A 8 3.94 6.89 9.80
C VAL A 8 3.32 7.97 8.92
N LEU A 9 2.41 8.77 9.47
CA LEU A 9 1.76 9.87 8.72
C LEU A 9 2.78 10.88 8.21
N SER A 10 3.80 11.23 9.02
CA SER A 10 4.87 12.14 8.60
C SER A 10 5.64 11.61 7.39
N LEU A 11 5.97 10.32 7.37
CA LEU A 11 6.64 9.68 6.24
C LEU A 11 5.75 9.63 4.99
N LEU A 12 4.48 9.27 5.14
CA LEU A 12 3.51 9.22 4.04
C LEU A 12 3.29 10.60 3.41
N ARG A 13 3.15 11.66 4.23
CA ARG A 13 3.06 13.05 3.73
C ARG A 13 4.30 13.49 2.94
N ARG A 14 5.47 12.91 3.24
CA ARG A 14 6.73 13.14 2.51
C ARG A 14 6.86 12.26 1.27
N GLY A 15 5.80 11.55 0.88
CA GLY A 15 5.78 10.69 -0.31
C GLY A 15 6.48 9.35 -0.14
N LYS A 16 6.78 8.91 1.10
CA LYS A 16 7.41 7.61 1.33
C LYS A 16 6.37 6.49 1.25
N VAL A 17 6.73 5.42 0.55
CA VAL A 17 5.95 4.16 0.55
C VAL A 17 6.21 3.43 1.86
N LEU A 18 5.15 2.89 2.46
CA LEU A 18 5.23 2.06 3.65
C LEU A 18 4.43 0.77 3.43
N ALA A 19 4.79 -0.30 4.13
CA ALA A 19 4.13 -1.59 4.00
C ALA A 19 4.04 -2.32 5.34
N ALA A 20 3.13 -3.28 5.42
CA ALA A 20 3.00 -4.22 6.52
C ALA A 20 2.80 -5.64 5.98
N SER A 21 3.45 -6.63 6.59
CA SER A 21 3.11 -8.03 6.36
C SER A 21 1.79 -8.34 7.05
N VAL A 22 0.95 -9.13 6.38
CA VAL A 22 -0.34 -9.59 6.92
C VAL A 22 -0.45 -11.11 6.78
N ALA A 23 -1.44 -11.71 7.44
CA ALA A 23 -1.75 -13.10 7.22
C ALA A 23 -2.19 -13.31 5.75
N ALA A 24 -1.52 -14.25 5.08
CA ALA A 24 -1.97 -14.76 3.79
C ALA A 24 -3.17 -15.69 4.00
N ASP A 25 -4.03 -15.75 2.99
CA ASP A 25 -5.18 -16.65 3.00
C ASP A 25 -4.75 -18.11 2.82
N GLU A 26 -3.62 -18.35 2.14
CA GLU A 26 -3.05 -19.67 1.90
C GLU A 26 -1.65 -19.81 2.54
N PRO A 27 -1.33 -20.95 3.19
CA PRO A 27 -0.03 -21.13 3.85
C PRO A 27 1.19 -21.07 2.94
N THR A 28 1.01 -21.34 1.64
CA THR A 28 2.07 -21.31 0.62
C THR A 28 2.38 -19.91 0.13
N ASN A 29 1.58 -18.90 0.51
CA ASN A 29 1.79 -17.53 0.10
C ASN A 29 2.31 -16.67 1.25
N LEU A 30 2.88 -15.53 0.89
CA LEU A 30 3.15 -14.41 1.77
C LEU A 30 2.28 -13.23 1.33
N ALA A 31 1.86 -12.39 2.27
CA ALA A 31 0.90 -11.33 2.01
C ALA A 31 1.34 -10.00 2.61
N TRP A 32 1.04 -8.93 1.89
CA TRP A 32 1.38 -7.57 2.30
C TRP A 32 0.25 -6.59 2.02
N VAL A 33 0.25 -5.52 2.81
CA VAL A 33 -0.49 -4.28 2.53
C VAL A 33 0.53 -3.16 2.38
N ALA A 34 0.53 -2.47 1.24
CA ALA A 34 1.41 -1.36 0.95
C ALA A 34 0.62 -0.06 0.71
N VAL A 35 1.14 1.05 1.21
CA VAL A 35 0.56 2.39 1.08
C VAL A 35 1.48 3.27 0.25
N TYR A 36 0.93 3.76 -0.84
CA TYR A 36 1.59 4.63 -1.82
C TYR A 36 0.94 6.01 -1.76
N PRO A 37 1.61 7.03 -1.22
CA PRO A 37 1.16 8.41 -1.35
C PRO A 37 1.16 8.82 -2.82
N LEU A 38 0.04 9.35 -3.29
CA LEU A 38 -0.11 9.82 -4.67
C LEU A 38 0.00 11.33 -4.73
N ASN A 39 0.87 11.84 -5.61
CA ASN A 39 0.99 13.28 -5.84
C ASN A 39 0.06 13.71 -6.98
N THR A 40 -1.10 14.24 -6.60
CA THR A 40 -2.15 14.66 -7.54
C THR A 40 -1.82 15.95 -8.28
N ALA A 41 -0.72 16.64 -7.94
CA ALA A 41 -0.19 17.73 -8.74
C ALA A 41 0.41 17.22 -10.08
N ILE A 42 0.79 15.94 -10.15
CA ILE A 42 1.33 15.30 -11.35
C ILE A 42 0.16 14.83 -12.24
N GLU A 43 0.19 15.20 -13.52
CA GLU A 43 -0.88 14.89 -14.48
C GLU A 43 -1.07 13.38 -14.68
N THR A 44 0.01 12.62 -14.81
CA THR A 44 -0.06 11.16 -14.99
C THR A 44 -0.69 10.45 -13.79
N VAL A 45 -0.54 10.99 -12.58
CA VAL A 45 -1.21 10.47 -11.38
C VAL A 45 -2.71 10.77 -11.41
N ARG A 46 -3.12 11.95 -11.90
CA ARG A 46 -4.55 12.26 -12.09
C ARG A 46 -5.19 11.36 -13.14
N GLN A 47 -4.54 11.20 -14.29
CA GLN A 47 -5.00 10.27 -15.34
C GLN A 47 -5.08 8.83 -14.82
N PHE A 48 -4.10 8.39 -14.02
CA PHE A 48 -4.15 7.08 -13.37
C PHE A 48 -5.38 6.92 -12.47
N LEU A 49 -5.70 7.92 -11.64
CA LEU A 49 -6.89 7.92 -10.79
C LEU A 49 -8.18 7.86 -11.62
N GLU A 50 -8.28 8.70 -12.66
CA GLU A 50 -9.43 8.72 -13.57
C GLU A 50 -9.64 7.36 -14.27
N ASN A 51 -8.56 6.75 -14.75
CA ASN A 51 -8.60 5.40 -15.36
C ASN A 51 -9.04 4.31 -14.37
N LYS A 52 -8.86 4.54 -13.06
CA LYS A 52 -9.34 3.68 -11.97
C LYS A 52 -10.75 4.05 -11.50
N GLY A 53 -11.45 4.91 -12.23
CA GLY A 53 -12.81 5.38 -11.91
C GLY A 53 -12.87 6.24 -10.65
N GLN A 54 -11.74 6.81 -10.23
CA GLN A 54 -11.67 7.67 -9.05
C GLN A 54 -12.03 9.10 -9.42
N ALA A 55 -12.75 9.80 -8.52
CA ALA A 55 -13.04 11.20 -8.69
C ALA A 55 -11.76 12.04 -8.59
N THR A 56 -11.72 13.16 -9.32
CA THR A 56 -10.62 14.13 -9.20
C THR A 56 -10.57 14.64 -7.75
N PRO A 57 -9.46 14.45 -7.04
CA PRO A 57 -9.35 14.86 -5.64
C PRO A 57 -9.39 16.38 -5.51
N LEU A 58 -10.00 16.86 -4.42
CA LEU A 58 -9.99 18.29 -4.09
C LEU A 58 -8.55 18.80 -3.91
N PRO A 59 -8.29 20.09 -4.22
CA PRO A 59 -7.00 20.70 -3.93
C PRO A 59 -6.62 20.51 -2.45
N ASN A 60 -5.36 20.17 -2.20
CA ASN A 60 -4.77 19.93 -0.86
C ASN A 60 -5.23 18.66 -0.13
N VAL A 61 -6.01 17.78 -0.76
CA VAL A 61 -6.32 16.46 -0.18
C VAL A 61 -5.24 15.47 -0.61
N GLN A 62 -4.48 14.96 0.37
CA GLN A 62 -3.53 13.89 0.12
C GLN A 62 -4.29 12.61 -0.24
N VAL A 63 -3.90 11.98 -1.35
CA VAL A 63 -4.47 10.71 -1.80
C VAL A 63 -3.46 9.60 -1.54
N TYR A 64 -3.97 8.44 -1.14
CA TYR A 64 -3.19 7.24 -0.91
C TYR A 64 -3.79 6.09 -1.73
N ARG A 65 -2.94 5.35 -2.44
CA ARG A 65 -3.28 4.02 -2.95
C ARG A 65 -2.82 3.00 -1.93
N ILE A 66 -3.72 2.12 -1.51
CA ILE A 66 -3.41 1.02 -0.60
C ILE A 66 -3.55 -0.26 -1.43
N ARG A 67 -2.51 -1.08 -1.48
CA ARG A 67 -2.53 -2.35 -2.21
C ARG A 67 -2.43 -3.50 -1.23
N ARG A 68 -3.36 -4.46 -1.29
CA ARG A 68 -3.21 -5.77 -0.66
C ARG A 68 -2.95 -6.80 -1.75
N PHE A 69 -1.98 -7.68 -1.56
CA PHE A 69 -1.76 -8.81 -2.46
C PHE A 69 -0.99 -9.91 -1.74
N GLU A 70 -0.95 -11.07 -2.37
CA GLU A 70 -0.15 -12.21 -1.95
C GLU A 70 0.83 -12.61 -3.05
N VAL A 71 1.94 -13.21 -2.67
CA VAL A 71 2.92 -13.81 -3.59
C VAL A 71 3.21 -15.22 -3.13
N ASP A 72 3.42 -16.12 -4.08
CA ASP A 72 3.87 -17.48 -3.78
C ASP A 72 5.23 -17.46 -3.08
N ARG A 73 5.35 -18.11 -1.93
CA ARG A 73 6.60 -18.13 -1.16
C ARG A 73 7.75 -18.69 -1.98
N LYS A 74 7.48 -19.63 -2.89
CA LYS A 74 8.51 -20.21 -3.76
C LYS A 74 9.23 -19.16 -4.60
N LEU A 75 8.52 -18.13 -5.07
CA LEU A 75 9.13 -17.05 -5.86
C LEU A 75 10.10 -16.21 -5.03
N ILE A 76 9.79 -16.04 -3.74
CA ILE A 76 10.65 -15.33 -2.79
C ILE A 76 11.88 -16.19 -2.45
N ASP A 77 11.66 -17.46 -2.15
CA ASP A 77 12.74 -18.40 -1.77
C ASP A 77 13.73 -18.64 -2.92
N GLU A 78 13.30 -18.48 -4.18
CA GLU A 78 14.11 -18.60 -5.39
C GLU A 78 14.75 -17.26 -5.83
N ASP A 79 14.60 -16.18 -5.05
CA ASP A 79 15.03 -14.82 -5.40
C ASP A 79 14.53 -14.38 -6.79
N ALA A 80 13.33 -14.82 -7.18
CA ALA A 80 12.75 -14.52 -8.48
C ALA A 80 12.31 -13.04 -8.56
N SER A 81 12.41 -12.46 -9.76
CA SER A 81 11.83 -11.14 -10.03
C SER A 81 10.31 -11.23 -10.02
N ILE A 82 9.66 -10.54 -9.08
CA ILE A 82 8.19 -10.54 -8.93
C ILE A 82 7.58 -9.38 -9.71
N ALA A 83 6.60 -9.68 -10.56
CA ALA A 83 5.87 -8.69 -11.36
C ALA A 83 4.35 -8.78 -11.12
N GLU A 84 3.59 -7.84 -11.69
CA GLU A 84 2.12 -7.80 -11.56
C GLU A 84 1.40 -9.15 -11.85
N PRO A 85 1.80 -9.96 -12.85
CA PRO A 85 1.16 -11.25 -13.11
C PRO A 85 1.34 -12.28 -11.98
N ASP A 86 2.38 -12.11 -11.15
CA ASP A 86 2.70 -13.02 -10.05
C ASP A 86 1.91 -12.68 -8.78
N LEU A 87 1.27 -11.50 -8.74
CA LEU A 87 0.51 -11.03 -7.60
C LEU A 87 -0.84 -11.73 -7.53
N LYS A 88 -1.02 -12.58 -6.53
CA LYS A 88 -2.28 -13.25 -6.21
C LYS A 88 -3.17 -12.31 -5.39
N LYS A 89 -4.49 -12.39 -5.61
CA LYS A 89 -5.51 -11.67 -4.81
C LYS A 89 -5.20 -10.17 -4.66
N ALA A 90 -4.64 -9.56 -5.71
CA ALA A 90 -4.30 -8.15 -5.70
C ALA A 90 -5.55 -7.27 -5.68
N VAL A 91 -5.66 -6.40 -4.68
CA VAL A 91 -6.75 -5.44 -4.51
C VAL A 91 -6.17 -4.07 -4.24
N ASP A 92 -6.68 -3.07 -4.97
CA ASP A 92 -6.37 -1.67 -4.75
C ASP A 92 -7.52 -0.99 -4.00
N TYR A 93 -7.20 -0.22 -2.97
CA TYR A 93 -8.08 0.75 -2.32
C TYR A 93 -7.53 2.15 -2.52
N PHE A 94 -8.43 3.13 -2.54
CA PHE A 94 -8.08 4.54 -2.58
C PHE A 94 -8.62 5.23 -1.34
N ALA A 95 -7.75 6.00 -0.70
CA ALA A 95 -8.06 6.77 0.49
C ALA A 95 -7.74 8.24 0.28
N TYR A 96 -8.60 9.10 0.82
CA TYR A 96 -8.51 10.56 0.70
C TYR A 96 -8.38 11.14 2.11
N GLY A 97 -7.28 11.82 2.37
CA GLY A 97 -6.93 12.29 3.71
C GLY A 97 -6.57 11.17 4.68
N GLU A 98 -6.26 11.55 5.91
CA GLU A 98 -5.72 10.62 6.92
C GLU A 98 -6.80 9.78 7.58
N GLU A 99 -8.00 10.32 7.76
CA GLU A 99 -9.16 9.57 8.26
C GLU A 99 -9.57 8.47 7.27
N GLY A 100 -9.61 8.81 5.97
CA GLY A 100 -9.87 7.83 4.91
C GLY A 100 -8.79 6.75 4.86
N LEU A 101 -7.52 7.13 5.05
CA LEU A 101 -6.40 6.19 5.10
C LEU A 101 -6.57 5.21 6.27
N ALA A 102 -6.83 5.71 7.47
CA ALA A 102 -7.01 4.87 8.65
C ALA A 102 -8.20 3.92 8.49
N SER A 103 -9.32 4.38 7.92
CA SER A 103 -10.49 3.54 7.62
C SER A 103 -10.15 2.42 6.63
N LYS A 104 -9.51 2.75 5.50
CA LYS A 104 -9.17 1.77 4.47
C LYS A 104 -8.09 0.77 4.90
N LEU A 105 -7.13 1.19 5.72
CA LEU A 105 -6.18 0.27 6.33
C LEU A 105 -6.88 -0.73 7.26
N LYS A 106 -7.83 -0.25 8.07
CA LYS A 106 -8.63 -1.12 8.95
C LYS A 106 -9.45 -2.13 8.14
N GLU A 107 -10.06 -1.71 7.02
CA GLU A 107 -10.73 -2.62 6.08
C GLU A 107 -9.77 -3.67 5.49
N ALA A 108 -8.52 -3.28 5.22
CA ALA A 108 -7.45 -4.19 4.79
C ALA A 108 -6.82 -5.01 5.94
N GLY A 109 -7.33 -4.90 7.17
CA GLY A 109 -6.86 -5.66 8.33
C GLY A 109 -5.57 -5.13 8.97
N VAL A 110 -5.17 -3.89 8.67
CA VAL A 110 -3.92 -3.28 9.12
C VAL A 110 -4.20 -2.00 9.91
N GLN A 111 -3.47 -1.79 11.00
CA GLN A 111 -3.46 -0.53 11.72
C GLN A 111 -2.30 0.36 11.25
N LEU A 112 -2.48 1.66 11.39
CA LEU A 112 -1.53 2.62 10.82
C LEU A 112 -0.12 2.49 11.41
N ASP A 113 0.00 2.15 12.70
CA ASP A 113 1.27 1.91 13.41
C ASP A 113 1.96 0.58 13.07
N GLN A 114 1.29 -0.31 12.34
CA GLN A 114 1.88 -1.56 11.83
C GLN A 114 2.63 -1.35 10.51
N LEU A 115 2.41 -0.22 9.84
CA LEU A 115 3.15 0.14 8.63
C LEU A 115 4.61 0.44 8.97
N ASN A 116 5.51 -0.09 8.16
CA ASN A 116 6.95 0.08 8.26
C ASN A 116 7.60 0.32 6.89
N ASN A 117 8.90 0.57 6.87
CA ASN A 117 9.62 0.69 5.60
C ASN A 117 9.55 -0.65 4.84
N PRO A 118 9.37 -0.66 3.51
CA PRO A 118 9.26 -1.90 2.73
C PRO A 118 10.38 -2.91 3.00
N SER A 119 11.62 -2.43 3.16
CA SER A 119 12.81 -3.26 3.47
C SER A 119 12.81 -3.92 4.85
N THR A 120 11.90 -3.51 5.74
CA THR A 120 11.80 -4.08 7.10
C THR A 120 10.71 -5.14 7.23
N VAL A 121 9.91 -5.33 6.18
CA VAL A 121 8.79 -6.28 6.13
C VAL A 121 8.89 -7.21 4.92
N ASP A 122 10.09 -7.31 4.32
CA ASP A 122 10.40 -8.13 3.14
C ASP A 122 9.40 -7.92 1.99
N TYR A 123 9.03 -6.66 1.76
CA TYR A 123 8.11 -6.29 0.70
C TYR A 123 8.78 -6.51 -0.67
N PRO A 124 8.17 -7.30 -1.59
CA PRO A 124 8.90 -7.83 -2.75
C PRO A 124 8.91 -6.94 -4.00
N ILE A 125 8.53 -5.66 -3.90
CA ILE A 125 8.37 -4.74 -5.05
C ILE A 125 9.03 -3.39 -4.78
#